data_AF-A0A430E1T0-F1
#
_entry.id   AF-A0A430E1T0-F1
#
_cell.length_a   1.000
_cell.length_b   1.000
_cell.length_c   1.000
_cell.angle_alpha   90.00
_cell.angle_beta   90.00
_cell.angle_gamma   90.00
#
_symmetry.space_group_name_H-M   'P 1'
#
loop_
_entity.id
_entity.type
_entity.pdbx_description
1 polymer ?
#
loop_
_entity_poly.entity_id
_entity_poly.type
_entity_poly.pdbx_seq_one_letter_code
_entity_poly.pdbx_strand_id
1 'polypeptide(L)' 'MKQAPALTARTLRSAFASYRANIEIARDPDERPGVRDVAWSRAAKARTRLERAITALEAGAAS' A
#
# COMPACT_ATOMS: atom_id res chain seq x y z
N MET A 1 -3.86 -8.62 -26.73
CA MET A 1 -4.08 -8.59 -25.27
C MET A 1 -2.81 -8.08 -24.61
N LYS A 2 -2.76 -6.80 -24.22
CA LYS A 2 -1.61 -6.24 -23.47
C LYS A 2 -1.58 -6.95 -22.12
N GLN A 3 -0.50 -7.66 -21.81
CA GLN A 3 -0.32 -8.27 -20.48
C GLN A 3 -0.44 -7.15 -19.44
N ALA A 4 -1.50 -7.17 -18.62
CA ALA A 4 -1.48 -6.43 -17.36
C ALA A 4 -0.26 -6.96 -16.60
N PRO A 5 0.78 -6.16 -16.39
CA PRO A 5 2.11 -6.70 -16.16
C PRO A 5 2.12 -7.40 -14.80
N ALA A 6 2.72 -8.58 -14.70
CA ALA A 6 2.87 -9.30 -13.42
C ALA A 6 3.53 -8.42 -12.32
N LEU A 7 4.24 -7.36 -12.73
CA LEU A 7 4.73 -6.25 -11.89
C LEU A 7 3.63 -5.55 -11.08
N THR A 8 2.43 -5.33 -11.63
CA THR A 8 1.32 -4.65 -10.92
C THR A 8 0.75 -5.51 -9.78
N ALA A 9 0.56 -6.81 -9.98
CA ALA A 9 0.03 -7.70 -8.94
C ALA A 9 1.04 -7.93 -7.80
N ARG A 10 2.34 -8.00 -8.12
CA ARG A 10 3.41 -8.07 -7.10
C ARG A 10 3.50 -6.77 -6.30
N THR A 11 3.41 -5.63 -6.98
CA THR A 11 3.43 -4.30 -6.36
C THR A 11 2.24 -4.11 -5.42
N LEU A 12 1.02 -4.46 -5.85
CA LEU A 12 -0.18 -4.39 -5.02
C LEU A 12 -0.04 -5.24 -3.76
N ARG A 13 0.39 -6.49 -3.88
CA ARG A 13 0.57 -7.39 -2.72
C ARG A 13 1.59 -6.85 -1.72
N SER A 14 2.73 -6.36 -2.22
CA SER A 14 3.78 -5.79 -1.35
C SER A 14 3.31 -4.50 -0.66
N ALA A 15 2.68 -3.60 -1.40
CA ALA A 15 2.16 -2.35 -0.83
C ALA A 15 1.03 -2.61 0.18
N PHE A 16 0.15 -3.57 -0.08
CA PHE A 16 -0.90 -3.97 0.86
C PHE A 16 -0.35 -4.60 2.14
N ALA A 17 0.61 -5.51 2.03
CA ALA A 17 1.27 -6.10 3.19
C ALA A 17 1.95 -5.02 4.06
N SER A 18 2.64 -4.08 3.41
CA SER A 18 3.28 -2.95 4.10
C SER A 18 2.26 -2.02 4.77
N TYR A 19 1.15 -1.71 4.10
CA TYR A 19 0.07 -0.92 4.67
C TYR A 19 -0.50 -1.60 5.92
N ARG A 20 -0.85 -2.88 5.83
CA ARG A 20 -1.45 -3.65 6.92
C ARG A 20 -0.53 -3.70 8.15
N ALA A 21 0.75 -4.04 7.96
CA ALA A 21 1.70 -4.15 9.06
C ALA A 21 1.90 -2.82 9.82
N ASN A 22 1.78 -1.67 9.14
CA ASN A 22 1.99 -0.37 9.76
C ASN A 22 0.69 0.27 10.28
N ILE A 23 -0.46 0.01 9.64
CA ILE A 23 -1.74 0.54 10.09
C ILE A 23 -2.19 -0.12 11.40
N GLU A 24 -1.87 -1.39 11.61
CA GLU A 24 -2.14 -2.12 12.86
C GLU A 24 -1.38 -1.45 14.02
N ILE A 25 -0.07 -1.20 13.86
CA ILE A 25 0.75 -0.50 14.87
C ILE A 25 0.25 0.93 15.11
N ALA A 26 -0.12 1.65 14.06
CA ALA A 26 -0.53 3.05 14.23
C ALA A 26 -1.93 3.23 14.85
N ARG A 27 -2.78 2.19 14.75
CA ARG A 27 -4.12 2.15 15.35
C ARG A 27 -4.12 1.80 16.82
N ASP A 28 -3.05 1.18 17.32
CA ASP A 28 -2.87 0.89 18.75
C ASP A 28 -1.83 1.85 19.36
N PRO A 29 -2.26 3.03 19.83
CA PRO A 29 -1.36 4.00 20.44
C PRO A 29 -0.79 3.54 21.79
N ASP A 30 -1.45 2.58 22.45
CA ASP A 30 -1.10 2.14 23.81
C ASP A 30 -0.05 1.03 23.77
N GLU A 31 -0.09 0.15 22.77
CA GLU A 31 0.91 -0.91 22.61
C GLU A 31 2.29 -0.33 22.23
N ARG A 32 2.31 0.72 21.38
CA ARG A 32 3.55 1.21 20.74
C ARG A 32 3.59 2.72 20.49
N PRO A 33 3.50 3.57 21.53
CA PRO A 33 3.42 5.03 21.37
C PRO A 33 4.65 5.63 20.66
N GLY A 34 5.85 5.13 20.94
CA GLY A 34 7.11 5.67 20.39
C GLY A 34 7.35 5.42 18.90
N VAL A 35 6.59 4.51 18.27
CA VAL A 35 6.74 4.21 16.83
C VAL A 35 5.47 4.51 16.03
N ARG A 36 4.41 4.99 16.68
CA ARG A 36 3.11 5.27 16.08
C ARG A 36 3.21 6.22 14.89
N ASP A 37 3.87 7.36 15.05
CA ASP A 37 3.94 8.37 13.99
C ASP A 37 4.73 7.87 12.78
N VAL A 38 5.80 7.10 13.03
CA VAL A 38 6.58 6.44 11.99
C VAL A 38 5.73 5.38 11.26
N ALA A 39 4.98 4.58 12.00
CA ALA A 39 4.06 3.58 11.44
C ALA A 39 2.97 4.27 10.60
N TRP A 40 2.39 5.38 11.07
CA TRP A 40 1.41 6.14 10.31
C TRP A 40 1.98 6.68 9.00
N SER A 41 3.19 7.25 9.04
CA SER A 41 3.90 7.71 7.83
C SER A 41 4.16 6.58 6.84
N ARG A 42 4.57 5.40 7.33
CA ARG A 42 4.80 4.21 6.50
C ARG A 42 3.51 3.68 5.88
N ALA A 43 2.43 3.61 6.65
CA ALA A 43 1.10 3.21 6.18
C ALA A 43 0.60 4.18 5.09
N ALA A 44 0.72 5.50 5.31
CA ALA A 44 0.33 6.51 4.32
C ALA A 44 1.10 6.36 3.00
N LYS A 45 2.43 6.16 3.06
CA LYS A 45 3.25 5.91 1.86
C LYS A 45 2.85 4.63 1.14
N ALA A 46 2.56 3.56 1.88
CA ALA A 46 2.10 2.29 1.30
C ALA A 46 0.73 2.45 0.61
N ARG A 47 -0.19 3.20 1.23
CA ARG A 47 -1.48 3.56 0.64
C ARG A 47 -1.32 4.32 -0.68
N THR A 48 -0.47 5.35 -0.73
CA THR A 48 -0.22 6.09 -1.99
C THR A 48 0.31 5.17 -3.09
N ARG A 49 1.13 4.16 -2.77
CA ARG A 49 1.60 3.18 -3.76
C ARG A 49 0.46 2.29 -4.26
N LEU A 50 -0.46 1.88 -3.39
CA LEU A 50 -1.66 1.13 -3.77
C LEU A 50 -2.52 1.95 -4.73
N GLU A 51 -2.83 3.19 -4.38
CA GLU A 51 -3.66 4.08 -5.21
C GLU A 51 -3.06 4.25 -6.61
N ARG A 52 -1.75 4.50 -6.71
CA ARG A 52 -1.06 4.59 -8.01
C ARG A 52 -1.12 3.29 -8.81
N ALA A 53 -0.94 2.14 -8.16
CA ALA A 53 -1.00 0.85 -8.82
C ALA A 53 -2.40 0.50 -9.31
N ILE A 54 -3.44 0.87 -8.56
CA ILE A 54 -4.85 0.76 -8.96
C ILE A 54 -5.12 1.65 -10.18
N THR A 55 -4.75 2.92 -10.13
CA THR A 55 -4.93 3.85 -11.28
C THR A 55 -4.22 3.35 -12.53
N ALA A 56 -3.01 2.80 -12.41
CA ALA A 56 -2.29 2.23 -13.55
C ALA A 56 -3.00 1.00 -14.14
N LEU A 57 -3.62 0.16 -13.32
CA LEU A 57 -4.42 -0.97 -13.78
C LEU A 57 -5.71 -0.51 -14.46
N GLU A 58 -6.41 0.47 -13.89
CA GLU A 58 -7.62 1.05 -14.45
C GLU A 58 -7.34 1.71 -15.82
N ALA A 59 -6.26 2.50 -15.92
CA ALA A 59 -5.83 3.10 -17.18
C ALA A 59 -5.43 2.05 -18.22
N GLY A 60 -4.75 0.98 -17.80
CA GLY A 60 -4.38 -0.13 -18.68
C GLY A 60 -5.58 -0.97 -19.14
N ALA A 61 -6.61 -1.10 -18.30
CA ALA A 61 -7.85 -1.82 -18.61
C ALA A 61 -8.78 -1.03 -19.58
N ALA A 62 -8.64 0.29 -19.63
CA ALA A 62 -9.40 1.16 -20.54
C ALA A 62 -8.79 1.30 -21.96
N SER A 63 -7.69 0.60 -22.26
CA SER A 63 -6.84 0.77 -23.46
C SER A 63 -6.49 -0.52 -24.21
#